data_AF-A0A0A9W967-F1
#
_entry.id   AF-A0A0A9W967-F1
#
_cell.length_a   1.000
_cell.length_b   1.000
_cell.length_c   1.000
_cell.angle_alpha   90.00
_cell.angle_beta   90.00
_cell.angle_gamma   90.00
#
_symmetry.space_group_name_H-M   'P 1'
#
loop_
_entity.id
_entity.type
_entity.pdbx_description
1 polymer ?
#
loop_
_entity_poly.entity_id
_entity_poly.type
_entity_poly.pdbx_seq_one_letter_code
_entity_poly.pdbx_strand_id
1 'polypeptide(L)'
;MTAAEAITKSVAMAIGSTCYILMVFFSDFVNTHGAEKIIFYPIFSGFLVLYIAFAISVFLGHDTEVELNSVWGLYGMAAYIGAGSLLLLPLSSQNTATGLLGTLAGAFSYLMAVVLLVDIITIQNE
;
A
#
# COMPACT_ATOMS: atom_id res chain seq x y z
N MET A 1 7.18 21.84 -4.39
CA MET A 1 6.47 20.74 -5.05
C MET A 1 6.94 20.59 -6.49
N THR A 2 7.71 19.55 -6.76
CA THR A 2 8.01 19.20 -8.16
C THR A 2 6.80 18.47 -8.77
N ALA A 3 6.76 18.41 -10.11
CA ALA A 3 5.76 17.59 -10.79
C ALA A 3 5.91 16.09 -10.47
N ALA A 4 7.13 15.64 -10.18
CA ALA A 4 7.41 14.23 -9.89
C ALA A 4 6.78 13.80 -8.57
N GLU A 5 6.99 14.56 -7.49
CA GLU A 5 6.40 14.28 -6.17
C GLU A 5 4.86 14.27 -6.22
N ALA A 6 4.24 15.24 -6.88
CA ALA A 6 2.79 15.28 -7.04
C ALA A 6 2.25 14.05 -7.79
N ILE A 7 2.95 13.58 -8.83
CA ILE A 7 2.57 12.39 -9.59
C ILE A 7 2.73 11.13 -8.73
N THR A 8 3.86 10.96 -8.02
CA THR A 8 4.10 9.77 -7.19
C THR A 8 3.07 9.67 -6.05
N LYS A 9 2.76 10.79 -5.38
CA LYS A 9 1.71 10.82 -4.35
C LYS A 9 0.33 10.48 -4.90
N SER A 10 -0.02 10.99 -6.09
CA SER A 10 -1.29 10.68 -6.76
C SER A 10 -1.41 9.18 -7.09
N VAL A 11 -0.33 8.59 -7.62
CA VAL A 11 -0.27 7.17 -7.94
C VAL A 11 -0.32 6.31 -6.67
N ALA A 12 0.39 6.70 -5.61
CA ALA A 12 0.37 6.04 -4.32
C ALA A 12 -1.04 6.02 -3.70
N MET A 13 -1.77 7.15 -3.76
CA MET A 13 -3.16 7.21 -3.30
C MET A 13 -4.08 6.29 -4.10
N ALA A 14 -3.97 6.27 -5.43
CA ALA A 14 -4.82 5.44 -6.28
C ALA A 14 -4.61 3.95 -6.02
N ILE A 15 -3.35 3.51 -5.92
CA ILE A 15 -2.99 2.11 -5.71
C ILE A 15 -3.26 1.69 -4.26
N GLY A 16 -2.97 2.54 -3.28
CA GLY A 16 -3.32 2.31 -1.87
C GLY A 16 -4.84 2.17 -1.67
N SER A 17 -5.63 3.03 -2.34
CA SER A 17 -7.09 2.93 -2.31
C SER A 17 -7.59 1.63 -2.95
N THR A 18 -6.95 1.19 -4.04
CA THR A 18 -7.28 -0.09 -4.67
C THR A 18 -6.97 -1.26 -3.73
N CYS A 19 -5.82 -1.26 -3.04
CA CYS A 19 -5.48 -2.26 -2.03
C CYS A 19 -6.54 -2.32 -0.91
N TYR A 20 -6.97 -1.16 -0.42
CA TYR A 20 -8.02 -1.07 0.61
C TYR A 20 -9.37 -1.60 0.11
N ILE A 21 -9.79 -1.22 -1.10
CA ILE A 21 -11.06 -1.70 -1.69
C ILE A 21 -11.01 -3.21 -1.87
N LEU A 22 -9.91 -3.75 -2.40
CA LEU A 22 -9.73 -5.20 -2.53
C LEU A 22 -9.83 -5.89 -1.16
N MET A 23 -9.18 -5.33 -0.13
CA MET A 23 -9.30 -5.82 1.26
C MET A 23 -10.73 -5.91 1.75
N VAL A 24 -11.57 -4.90 1.49
CA VAL A 24 -12.98 -4.94 1.87
C VAL A 24 -13.70 -6.12 1.20
N PHE A 25 -13.43 -6.36 -0.09
CA PHE A 25 -14.08 -7.44 -0.83
C PHE A 25 -13.56 -8.86 -0.51
N PHE A 26 -12.31 -9.01 -0.08
CA PHE A 26 -11.78 -10.30 0.37
C PHE A 26 -11.81 -10.47 1.91
N SER A 27 -12.46 -9.53 2.62
CA SER A 27 -12.48 -9.48 4.08
C SER A 27 -13.04 -10.73 4.76
N ASP A 28 -13.97 -11.45 4.13
CA ASP A 28 -14.52 -12.71 4.65
C ASP A 28 -13.45 -13.81 4.80
N PHE A 29 -12.46 -13.83 3.89
CA PHE A 29 -11.29 -14.71 4.01
C PHE A 29 -10.36 -14.27 5.13
N VAL A 30 -10.11 -12.97 5.24
CA VAL A 30 -9.30 -12.40 6.34
C VAL A 30 -9.94 -12.69 7.70
N ASN A 31 -11.27 -12.63 7.78
CA ASN A 31 -12.03 -12.83 9.00
C ASN A 31 -12.03 -14.31 9.44
N THR A 32 -11.87 -15.26 8.52
CA THR A 32 -11.75 -16.69 8.83
C THR A 32 -10.34 -17.09 9.27
N HIS A 33 -9.31 -16.31 8.89
CA HIS A 33 -7.92 -16.48 9.32
C HIS A 33 -7.56 -15.43 10.37
N GLY A 34 -8.20 -15.52 11.55
CA GLY A 34 -8.24 -14.46 12.56
C GLY A 34 -6.89 -13.88 13.04
N ALA A 35 -5.78 -14.61 12.92
CA ALA A 35 -4.46 -14.08 13.24
C ALA A 35 -3.93 -13.09 12.17
N GLU A 36 -4.24 -13.34 10.90
CA GLU A 36 -3.79 -12.53 9.77
C GLU A 36 -4.61 -11.24 9.62
N LYS A 37 -5.82 -11.22 10.19
CA LYS A 37 -6.66 -10.03 10.33
C LYS A 37 -5.93 -8.87 11.02
N ILE A 38 -5.17 -9.17 12.06
CA ILE A 38 -4.41 -8.16 12.82
C ILE A 38 -3.28 -7.57 11.97
N ILE A 39 -2.89 -8.24 10.89
CA ILE A 39 -1.80 -7.82 10.00
C ILE A 39 -2.36 -7.05 8.81
N PHE A 40 -3.33 -7.60 8.08
CA PHE A 40 -3.80 -7.02 6.82
C PHE A 40 -4.55 -5.69 6.99
N TYR A 41 -5.41 -5.57 8.01
CA TYR A 41 -6.18 -4.33 8.20
C TYR A 41 -5.28 -3.13 8.52
N PRO A 42 -4.34 -3.19 9.49
CA PRO A 42 -3.42 -2.08 9.72
C PRO A 42 -2.54 -1.76 8.52
N ILE A 43 -2.12 -2.76 7.73
CA ILE A 43 -1.29 -2.51 6.55
C ILE A 43 -2.09 -1.75 5.50
N PHE A 44 -3.26 -2.25 5.08
CA PHE A 44 -4.00 -1.64 3.99
C PHE A 44 -4.75 -0.36 4.37
N SER A 45 -5.27 -0.26 5.60
CA SER A 45 -5.94 0.96 6.07
C SER A 45 -4.99 1.98 6.69
N GLY A 46 -4.03 1.53 7.49
CA GLY A 46 -3.10 2.42 8.20
C GLY A 46 -2.14 3.11 7.24
N PHE A 47 -1.51 2.37 6.33
CA PHE A 47 -0.65 3.01 5.32
C PHE A 47 -1.45 3.85 4.32
N LEU A 48 -2.69 3.50 4.00
CA LEU A 48 -3.53 4.37 3.17
C LEU A 48 -3.75 5.74 3.84
N VAL A 49 -4.15 5.75 5.11
CA VAL A 49 -4.35 7.02 5.86
C VAL A 49 -3.06 7.82 5.95
N LEU A 50 -1.93 7.15 6.22
CA LEU A 50 -0.62 7.79 6.26
C LEU A 50 -0.26 8.45 4.92
N TYR A 51 -0.49 7.75 3.81
CA TYR A 51 -0.19 8.28 2.48
C TYR A 51 -1.16 9.39 2.03
N ILE A 52 -2.41 9.36 2.47
CA ILE A 52 -3.34 10.49 2.31
C ILE A 52 -2.77 11.72 3.05
N ALA A 53 -2.30 11.57 4.28
CA ALA A 53 -1.71 12.67 5.03
C ALA A 53 -0.47 13.26 4.32
N PHE A 54 0.44 12.40 3.84
CA PHE A 54 1.60 12.85 3.06
C PHE A 54 1.21 13.55 1.77
N ALA A 55 0.24 13.03 1.03
CA ALA A 55 -0.23 13.65 -0.21
C ALA A 55 -0.87 15.03 0.05
N ILE A 56 -1.69 15.17 1.10
CA ILE A 56 -2.30 16.44 1.49
C ILE A 56 -1.23 17.48 1.81
N SER A 57 -0.21 17.13 2.60
CA SER A 57 0.90 18.05 2.92
C SER A 57 1.58 18.56 1.66
N VAL A 58 1.86 17.68 0.70
CA VAL A 58 2.47 18.05 -0.59
C VAL A 58 1.55 18.97 -1.39
N PHE A 59 0.25 18.66 -1.50
CA PHE A 59 -0.69 19.48 -2.26
C PHE A 59 -1.00 20.84 -1.62
N LEU A 60 -0.86 20.96 -0.30
CA LEU A 60 -0.95 22.23 0.41
C LEU A 60 0.35 23.05 0.29
N GLY A 61 1.40 22.50 -0.33
CA GLY A 61 2.68 23.17 -0.52
C GLY A 61 3.50 23.29 0.76
N HIS A 62 3.26 22.41 1.75
CA HIS A 62 4.11 22.32 2.93
C HIS A 62 5.44 21.67 2.58
N ASP A 63 6.49 22.01 3.32
CA ASP A 63 7.79 21.39 3.17
C ASP A 63 7.73 19.90 3.54
N THR A 64 8.24 19.05 2.65
CA THR A 64 8.28 17.61 2.81
C THR A 64 9.42 17.23 3.77
N GLU A 65 9.10 16.67 4.94
CA GLU A 65 10.11 16.09 5.83
C GLU A 65 10.69 14.81 5.21
N VAL A 66 11.77 14.97 4.43
CA VAL A 66 12.41 13.92 3.63
C VAL A 66 12.73 12.66 4.46
N GLU A 67 13.34 12.82 5.63
CA GLU A 67 13.74 11.70 6.50
C GLU A 67 12.52 10.93 7.00
N LEU A 68 11.53 11.63 7.54
CA LEU A 68 10.32 11.03 8.10
C LEU A 68 9.52 10.31 7.02
N ASN A 69 9.28 10.95 5.87
CA ASN A 69 8.56 10.36 4.75
C ASN A 69 9.30 9.16 4.15
N SER A 70 10.63 9.22 4.06
CA SER A 70 11.44 8.10 3.58
C SER A 70 11.34 6.89 4.51
N VAL A 71 11.42 7.10 5.84
CA VAL A 71 11.32 6.04 6.84
C VAL A 71 9.94 5.37 6.78
N TRP A 72 8.87 6.17 6.77
CA TRP A 72 7.52 5.65 6.66
C TRP A 72 7.24 4.97 5.32
N GLY A 73 7.82 5.48 4.23
CA GLY A 73 7.73 4.84 2.93
C GLY A 73 8.43 3.48 2.90
N LEU A 74 9.59 3.34 3.56
CA LEU A 74 10.31 2.07 3.65
C LEU A 74 9.54 1.05 4.50
N TYR A 75 8.95 1.51 5.62
CA TYR A 75 8.06 0.66 6.42
C TYR A 75 6.85 0.20 5.62
N GLY A 76 6.23 1.12 4.86
CA GLY A 76 5.13 0.79 3.96
C GLY A 76 5.55 -0.24 2.93
N MET A 77 6.68 -0.02 2.24
CA MET A 77 7.20 -0.92 1.23
C MET A 77 7.37 -2.35 1.78
N ALA A 78 8.04 -2.48 2.92
CA ALA A 78 8.25 -3.78 3.57
C ALA A 78 6.92 -4.44 3.98
N ALA A 79 5.99 -3.65 4.54
CA ALA A 79 4.67 -4.14 4.95
C ALA A 79 3.85 -4.64 3.75
N TYR A 80 3.84 -3.90 2.64
CA TYR A 80 3.14 -4.30 1.42
C TYR A 80 3.79 -5.51 0.73
N ILE A 81 5.11 -5.70 0.81
CA ILE A 81 5.77 -6.95 0.37
C ILE A 81 5.31 -8.14 1.23
N GLY A 82 5.28 -7.96 2.55
CA GLY A 82 4.83 -8.99 3.49
C GLY A 82 3.37 -9.39 3.25
N ALA A 83 2.49 -8.39 3.16
CA ALA A 83 1.08 -8.62 2.85
C ALA A 83 0.88 -9.29 1.49
N GLY A 84 1.64 -8.86 0.47
CA GLY A 84 1.61 -9.46 -0.86
C GLY A 84 1.96 -10.94 -0.85
N SER A 85 3.01 -11.31 -0.11
CA SER A 85 3.49 -12.68 0.00
C SER A 85 2.47 -13.59 0.70
N LEU A 86 1.88 -13.09 1.79
CA LEU A 86 0.89 -13.83 2.58
C LEU A 86 -0.44 -14.02 1.85
N LEU A 87 -0.78 -13.15 0.90
CA LEU A 87 -1.99 -13.31 0.08
C LEU A 87 -1.73 -14.18 -1.14
N LEU A 88 -0.63 -13.95 -1.85
CA LEU A 88 -0.40 -14.54 -3.17
C LEU A 88 0.01 -16.03 -3.08
N LEU A 89 0.83 -16.40 -2.10
CA LEU A 89 1.30 -17.78 -1.96
C LEU A 89 0.19 -18.80 -1.65
N PRO A 90 -0.69 -18.58 -0.65
CA PRO A 90 -1.74 -19.54 -0.33
C PRO A 90 -2.95 -19.49 -1.27
N LEU A 91 -3.22 -18.35 -1.92
CA LEU A 91 -4.45 -18.15 -2.70
C LEU A 91 -4.28 -18.34 -4.22
N SER A 92 -3.05 -18.28 -4.74
CA SER A 92 -2.78 -18.46 -6.18
C SER A 92 -3.18 -19.83 -6.73
N SER A 93 -3.30 -20.84 -5.88
CA SER A 93 -3.71 -22.20 -6.26
C SER A 93 -5.22 -22.45 -6.12
N GLN A 94 -5.99 -21.49 -5.58
CA GLN A 94 -7.43 -21.64 -5.36
C GLN A 94 -8.24 -21.06 -6.52
N ASN A 95 -8.98 -21.92 -7.24
CA ASN A 95 -9.91 -21.51 -8.30
C ASN A 95 -11.26 -21.00 -7.75
N THR A 96 -11.23 -20.23 -6.67
CA THR A 96 -12.41 -19.62 -6.06
C THR A 96 -12.40 -18.11 -6.29
N ALA A 97 -13.56 -17.46 -6.22
CA ALA A 97 -13.63 -16.00 -6.29
C ALA A 97 -12.74 -15.33 -5.21
N THR A 98 -12.71 -15.93 -4.03
CA THR A 98 -11.82 -15.54 -2.93
C THR A 98 -10.34 -15.67 -3.29
N GLY A 99 -9.95 -16.78 -3.92
CA GLY A 99 -8.58 -17.02 -4.38
C GLY A 99 -8.13 -15.97 -5.40
N LEU A 100 -9.01 -15.65 -6.36
CA LEU A 100 -8.77 -14.59 -7.34
C LEU A 100 -8.62 -13.21 -6.68
N LEU A 101 -9.55 -12.83 -5.81
CA LEU A 101 -9.53 -11.54 -5.12
C LEU A 101 -8.27 -11.37 -4.24
N GLY A 102 -7.88 -12.42 -3.51
CA GLY A 102 -6.66 -12.39 -2.70
C GLY A 102 -5.39 -12.35 -3.53
N THR A 103 -5.35 -13.07 -4.66
CA THR A 103 -4.22 -12.99 -5.61
C THR A 103 -4.08 -11.58 -6.19
N LEU A 104 -5.21 -10.95 -6.57
CA LEU A 104 -5.23 -9.56 -7.02
C LEU A 104 -4.77 -8.61 -5.91
N ALA A 105 -5.28 -8.76 -4.69
CA ALA A 105 -4.85 -7.97 -3.54
C ALA A 105 -3.34 -8.11 -3.30
N GLY A 106 -2.80 -9.32 -3.41
CA GLY A 106 -1.37 -9.58 -3.29
C GLY A 106 -0.54 -8.90 -4.40
N ALA A 107 -0.99 -8.97 -5.65
CA ALA A 107 -0.32 -8.33 -6.78
C ALA A 107 -0.34 -6.79 -6.65
N PHE A 108 -1.48 -6.20 -6.26
CA PHE A 108 -1.59 -4.76 -6.00
C PHE A 108 -0.75 -4.33 -4.79
N SER A 109 -0.58 -5.21 -3.81
CA SER A 109 0.33 -4.98 -2.68
C SER A 109 1.79 -4.83 -3.15
N TYR A 110 2.28 -5.72 -4.03
CA TYR A 110 3.61 -5.56 -4.63
C TYR A 110 3.73 -4.29 -5.49
N LEU A 111 2.69 -3.98 -6.26
CA LEU A 111 2.66 -2.75 -7.04
C LEU A 111 2.76 -1.52 -6.13
N MET A 112 2.05 -1.52 -5.00
CA MET A 112 2.13 -0.45 -4.01
C MET A 112 3.55 -0.34 -3.45
N ALA A 113 4.18 -1.47 -3.09
CA ALA A 113 5.57 -1.46 -2.60
C ALA A 113 6.54 -0.81 -3.61
N VAL A 114 6.39 -1.09 -4.90
CA VAL A 114 7.19 -0.45 -5.96
C VAL A 114 6.92 1.06 -6.01
N VAL A 115 5.67 1.48 -5.90
CA VAL A 115 5.30 2.90 -5.90
C VAL A 115 5.91 3.62 -4.70
N LEU A 116 5.92 2.99 -3.52
CA LEU A 116 6.54 3.57 -2.34
C LEU A 116 8.05 3.69 -2.48
N LEU A 117 8.70 2.70 -3.10
CA LEU A 117 10.12 2.79 -3.44
C LEU A 117 10.41 3.96 -4.38
N VAL A 118 9.58 4.13 -5.42
CA VAL A 118 9.70 5.25 -6.36
C VAL A 118 9.49 6.58 -5.62
N ASP A 119 8.50 6.67 -4.75
CA ASP A 119 8.21 7.87 -3.94
C ASP A 119 9.40 8.25 -3.05
N ILE A 120 10.03 7.30 -2.37
CA ILE A 120 11.24 7.54 -1.57
C ILE A 120 12.38 8.07 -2.45
N ILE A 121 12.63 7.42 -3.59
CA ILE A 121 13.68 7.85 -4.52
C ILE A 121 13.41 9.25 -5.05
N THR A 122 12.16 9.58 -5.37
CA THR A 122 11.76 10.91 -5.83
C THR A 122 12.05 11.95 -4.76
N ILE A 123 11.60 11.73 -3.52
CA ILE A 123 11.78 12.69 -2.42
C ILE A 123 13.27 12.86 -2.04
N GLN A 124 14.09 11.83 -2.16
CA GLN A 124 15.53 11.92 -1.85
C GLN A 124 16.38 12.63 -2.91
N ASN A 125 15.87 12.77 -4.13
CA ASN A 125 16.57 13.42 -5.24
C ASN A 125 16.09 14.85 -5.51
N GLU A 126 15.20 15.38 -4.68
CA GLU A 126 14.75 16.78 -4.67
C GLU A 126 15.58 17.63 -3.70
#